data_AF-A0A9X2LBB9-F1
#
_entry.id   AF-A0A9X2LBB9-F1
#
_cell.length_a   1.000
_cell.length_b   1.000
_cell.length_c   1.000
_cell.angle_alpha   90.00
_cell.angle_beta   90.00
_cell.angle_gamma   90.00
#
_symmetry.space_group_name_H-M   'P 1'
#
loop_
_entity.id
_entity.type
_entity.pdbx_description
1 polymer ?
#
loop_
_entity_poly.entity_id
_entity_poly.type
_entity_poly.pdbx_seq_one_letter_code
_entity_poly.pdbx_strand_id
1 'polypeptide(L)' 'MHIEKNPNDQLPAQTVENRGKTYQRMMDIGYVWGLPITLAIVMFLTLLLMDTNWFLSLIISFFTWLGVLGFSKTFFVH' A
#
# COMPACT_ATOMS: atom_id res chain seq x y z
N MET A 1 -24.72 21.57 41.34
CA MET A 1 -24.92 21.37 39.89
C MET A 1 -24.41 20.00 39.54
N HIS A 2 -25.32 19.04 39.36
CA HIS A 2 -24.98 17.71 38.84
C HIS A 2 -24.70 17.86 37.35
N ILE A 3 -23.46 17.59 36.93
CA ILE A 3 -23.14 17.45 35.51
C ILE A 3 -23.70 16.08 35.10
N GLU A 4 -24.86 16.09 34.46
CA GLU A 4 -25.41 14.93 33.78
C GLU A 4 -24.48 14.58 32.63
N LYS A 5 -23.64 13.57 32.83
CA LYS A 5 -22.71 13.09 31.82
C LYS A 5 -23.55 12.43 30.73
N ASN A 6 -23.63 13.07 29.57
CA ASN A 6 -24.35 12.57 28.41
C ASN A 6 -23.80 11.18 28.05
N PRO A 7 -24.63 10.11 28.03
CA PRO A 7 -24.19 8.76 27.67
C PRO A 7 -23.66 8.65 26.23
N ASN A 8 -23.83 9.70 25.41
CA ASN A 8 -23.30 9.80 24.06
C ASN A 8 -21.88 10.43 23.96
N ASP A 9 -21.29 10.91 25.06
CA ASP A 9 -19.88 11.38 25.06
C ASP A 9 -18.87 10.23 25.05
N GLN A 10 -19.36 8.99 25.12
CA GLN A 10 -18.58 7.81 24.78
C GLN A 10 -18.65 7.60 23.27
N LEU A 11 -17.97 8.43 22.48
CA LEU A 11 -17.47 7.94 21.19
C LEU A 11 -16.74 6.63 21.54
N PRO A 12 -17.19 5.47 21.04
CA PRO A 12 -16.76 4.21 21.62
C PRO A 12 -15.25 4.16 21.43
N ALA A 13 -14.48 4.10 22.51
CA ALA A 13 -13.02 4.00 22.45
C ALA A 13 -12.58 2.86 21.50
N GLN A 14 -13.44 1.84 21.37
CA GLN A 14 -13.33 0.75 20.40
C GLN A 14 -13.32 1.20 18.93
N THR A 15 -14.03 2.27 18.53
CA THR A 15 -14.02 2.80 17.15
C THR A 15 -12.76 3.59 16.81
N VAL A 16 -12.00 4.08 17.78
CA VAL A 16 -10.72 4.77 17.52
C VAL A 16 -9.60 3.74 17.38
N GLU A 17 -9.58 2.73 18.26
CA GLU A 17 -8.62 1.62 18.19
C GLU A 17 -8.80 0.75 16.93
N ASN A 18 -10.05 0.41 16.55
CA ASN A 18 -10.31 -0.30 15.30
C ASN A 18 -9.98 0.55 14.06
N ARG A 19 -10.20 1.87 14.11
CA ARG A 19 -9.80 2.75 12.99
C ARG A 19 -8.29 2.77 12.81
N GLY A 20 -7.52 2.84 13.90
CA GLY A 20 -6.06 2.76 13.85
C GLY A 20 -5.57 1.46 13.21
N LYS A 21 -6.12 0.31 13.64
CA LYS A 21 -5.77 -1.01 13.09
C LYS A 21 -6.17 -1.17 11.61
N THR A 22 -7.34 -0.65 11.21
CA THR A 22 -7.76 -0.66 9.80
C THR A 22 -6.89 0.25 8.94
N TYR A 23 -6.53 1.45 9.44
CA TYR A 23 -5.64 2.37 8.73
C TYR A 23 -4.23 1.77 8.55
N GLN A 24 -3.70 1.13 9.60
CA GLN A 24 -2.42 0.45 9.54
C GLN A 24 -2.42 -0.68 8.51
N ARG A 25 -3.48 -1.50 8.48
CA ARG A 25 -3.62 -2.55 7.45
C ARG A 25 -3.75 -1.97 6.04
N MET A 26 -4.48 -0.87 5.86
CA MET A 26 -4.58 -0.21 4.55
C MET A 26 -3.24 0.37 4.11
N MET A 27 -2.48 0.97 5.03
CA MET A 27 -1.12 1.45 4.75
C MET A 27 -0.17 0.30 4.42
N ASP A 28 -0.17 -0.77 5.20
CA ASP A 28 0.66 -1.95 4.93
C ASP A 28 0.32 -2.57 3.58
N ILE A 29 -0.96 -2.71 3.25
CA ILE A 29 -1.37 -3.24 1.94
C ILE A 29 -0.94 -2.27 0.82
N GLY A 30 -1.18 -0.97 0.98
CA GLY A 30 -0.82 0.03 -0.01
C GLY A 30 0.70 0.15 -0.22
N TYR A 31 1.49 0.01 0.84
CA TYR A 31 2.94 0.10 0.77
C TYR A 31 3.58 -1.20 0.28
N VAL A 32 3.14 -2.35 0.80
CA VAL A 32 3.71 -3.66 0.44
C VAL A 32 3.30 -4.08 -0.97
N TRP A 33 2.08 -3.76 -1.40
CA TRP A 33 1.58 -4.17 -2.72
C TRP A 33 1.46 -2.99 -3.70
N GLY A 34 0.96 -1.84 -3.26
CA GLY A 34 0.71 -0.70 -4.14
C GLY A 34 1.99 -0.04 -4.67
N LEU A 35 3.05 0.07 -3.86
CA LEU A 35 4.34 0.62 -4.28
C LEU A 35 5.01 -0.22 -5.39
N PRO A 36 5.17 -1.56 -5.25
CA PRO A 36 5.70 -2.41 -6.32
C PRO A 36 4.86 -2.35 -7.60
N ILE A 37 3.53 -2.39 -7.49
CA ILE A 37 2.63 -2.36 -8.64
C ILE A 37 2.76 -1.03 -9.39
N THR A 38 2.73 0.09 -8.67
CA THR A 38 2.83 1.43 -9.27
C THR A 38 4.18 1.61 -9.94
N LEU A 39 5.27 1.19 -9.30
CA LEU A 39 6.61 1.26 -9.88
C LEU A 39 6.71 0.44 -11.18
N ALA A 40 6.16 -0.78 -11.19
CA ALA A 40 6.15 -1.64 -12.37
C ALA A 40 5.36 -1.03 -13.54
N ILE A 41 4.21 -0.42 -13.27
CA ILE A 41 3.40 0.28 -14.28
C ILE A 41 4.15 1.48 -14.84
N VAL A 42 4.76 2.31 -13.99
CA VAL A 42 5.56 3.46 -14.44
C VAL A 42 6.74 3.01 -15.30
N MET A 43 7.42 1.94 -14.90
CA MET A 43 8.54 1.39 -15.67
C MET A 43 8.09 0.82 -17.02
N PHE A 44 6.96 0.11 -17.05
CA PHE A 44 6.35 -0.38 -18.29
C PHE A 44 6.05 0.76 -19.25
N LEU A 45 5.37 1.81 -18.77
CA LEU A 45 5.04 2.99 -19.57
C LEU A 45 6.30 3.70 -20.06
N THR A 46 7.30 3.88 -19.20
CA THR A 46 8.57 4.52 -19.57
C THR A 46 9.27 3.76 -20.70
N LEU A 47 9.36 2.43 -20.60
CA LEU A 47 9.95 1.60 -21.65
C LEU A 47 9.14 1.64 -22.95
N LEU A 48 7.81 1.67 -22.84
CA LEU A 48 6.92 1.83 -24.01
C LEU A 48 7.13 3.18 -24.71
N LEU A 49 7.32 4.27 -23.95
CA LEU A 49 7.60 5.60 -24.50
C LEU A 49 8.99 5.71 -25.13
N MET A 50 9.96 4.88 -24.69
CA MET A 50 11.30 4.81 -25.27
C MET A 50 11.37 3.95 -26.55
N ASP A 51 10.23 3.64 -27.17
CA ASP A 51 10.13 2.78 -28.37
C ASP A 51 10.72 1.37 -28.15
N THR A 52 10.81 0.94 -26.89
CA THR A 52 11.19 -0.44 -26.57
C THR A 52 10.03 -1.35 -26.94
N ASN A 53 10.34 -2.49 -27.59
CA ASN A 53 9.36 -3.51 -27.95
C ASN A 53 8.37 -3.76 -26.80
N TRP A 54 7.08 -3.53 -27.06
CA TRP A 54 6.02 -3.61 -26.06
C TRP A 54 6.05 -4.92 -25.25
N PHE A 55 6.40 -6.04 -25.90
CA PHE A 55 6.53 -7.35 -25.27
C PHE A 55 7.72 -7.41 -24.29
N LEU A 56 8.86 -6.82 -24.65
CA LEU A 56 10.04 -6.76 -23.80
C LEU A 56 9.80 -5.86 -22.58
N SER A 57 9.13 -4.72 -22.78
CA SER A 57 8.73 -3.81 -21.70
C SER A 57 7.82 -4.50 -20.68
N LEU A 58 6.90 -5.35 -21.16
CA LEU A 58 5.98 -6.12 -20.32
C LEU A 58 6.73 -7.14 -19.44
N ILE A 59 7.66 -7.89 -20.04
CA ILE A 59 8.52 -8.83 -19.32
C ILE A 59 9.36 -8.11 -18.26
N ILE A 60 10.03 -7.02 -18.62
CA ILE A 60 10.87 -6.26 -17.69
C ILE A 60 10.04 -5.71 -16.53
N SER A 61 8.87 -5.12 -16.81
CA SER A 61 7.98 -4.61 -15.76
C SER A 61 7.50 -5.71 -14.80
N PHE A 62 7.24 -6.91 -15.31
CA PHE A 62 6.86 -8.06 -14.49
C PHE A 62 8.01 -8.53 -13.58
N PHE A 63 9.24 -8.59 -14.10
CA PHE A 63 10.42 -8.89 -13.28
C PHE A 63 10.71 -7.78 -12.28
N THR A 64 10.50 -6.52 -12.62
CA THR A 64 10.61 -5.39 -11.68
C THR A 64 9.59 -5.55 -10.55
N TRP A 65 8.34 -5.88 -10.86
CA TRP A 65 7.31 -6.13 -9.86
C TRP A 65 7.71 -7.27 -8.90
N LEU A 66 8.16 -8.41 -9.44
CA LEU A 66 8.63 -9.54 -8.65
C LEU A 66 9.87 -9.19 -7.80
N GLY A 67 10.82 -8.46 -8.37
CA GLY A 67 12.03 -8.02 -7.69
C GLY A 67 11.71 -7.08 -6.53
N VAL A 68 10.81 -6.12 -6.73
CA VAL A 68 10.39 -5.18 -5.68
C VAL A 68 9.56 -5.89 -4.61
N LEU A 69 8.71 -6.86 -4.97
CA LEU A 69 8.00 -7.67 -3.98
C LEU A 69 8.93 -8.54 -3.14
N GLY A 70 9.93 -9.17 -3.78
CA GLY A 70 10.97 -9.93 -3.09
C GLY A 70 11.74 -9.04 -2.13
N PHE A 71 12.23 -7.91 -2.63
CA PHE A 71 12.96 -6.92 -1.84
C PHE A 71 12.12 -6.35 -0.69
N SER A 72 10.84 -6.03 -0.93
CA SER A 72 9.92 -5.55 0.10
C SER A 72 9.71 -6.61 1.18
N LYS A 73 9.49 -7.88 0.83
CA LYS A 73 9.40 -8.93 1.85
C LYS A 73 10.71 -9.14 2.62
N THR A 74 11.87 -9.00 1.98
CA THR A 74 13.15 -9.19 2.67
C THR A 74 13.48 -8.03 3.61
N PHE A 75 13.16 -6.79 3.23
CA PHE A 75 13.46 -5.58 4.01
C PHE A 75 12.43 -5.22 5.08
N PHE A 76 11.15 -5.61 4.92
CA PHE A 76 10.10 -5.30 5.91
C PHE A 76 9.83 -6.43 6.91
N VAL A 77 10.40 -7.62 6.70
CA VAL A 77 10.29 -8.76 7.63
C VAL A 77 11.48 -8.86 8.59
N HIS A 78 12.58 -8.13 8.33
CA HIS A 78 13.68 -7.89 9.28
C HIS A 78 13.54 -6.49 9.90
#